data_AF-A0A7S3CA10-F1
#
_entry.id   AF-A0A7S3CA10-F1
#
_cell.length_a   1.000
_cell.length_b   1.000
_cell.length_c   1.000
_cell.angle_alpha   90.00
_cell.angle_beta   90.00
_cell.angle_gamma   90.00
#
_symmetry.space_group_name_H-M   'P 1'
#
loop_
_entity.id
_entity.type
_entity.pdbx_description
1 polymer ?
#
loop_
_entity_poly.entity_id
_entity_poly.type
_entity_poly.pdbx_seq_one_letter_code
_entity_poly.pdbx_strand_id
1 'polypeptide(L)'
;LLKFSRAQDPPCPWNEETCDRAAQGGHLDVLKFLRSQDPPCPWDWMTCSWAARGGHLDVLKFLRSQDPPCPWSSGTCAFAAKGGQLEVLKWLKDQDPPCPWDEHTCFYAAEGGHLEVLKFVRGQDPPCPWSRSE
;
A
#
# COMPACT_ATOMS: atom_id res chain seq x y z
N LEU A 1 10.42 25.55 2.24
CA LEU A 1 10.13 24.93 3.56
C LEU A 1 10.74 23.52 3.71
N LEU A 2 10.77 22.68 2.67
CA LEU A 2 11.27 21.30 2.78
C LEU A 2 12.81 21.11 2.75
N LYS A 3 13.61 22.15 2.47
CA LYS A 3 15.09 22.09 2.59
C LYS A 3 15.58 22.21 4.04
N PHE A 4 14.73 22.60 4.99
CA PHE A 4 15.11 22.86 6.38
C PHE A 4 15.15 21.62 7.27
N SER A 5 14.54 20.51 6.88
CA SER A 5 14.44 19.30 7.71
C SER A 5 15.79 18.60 7.89
N ARG A 6 16.69 18.65 6.91
CA ARG A 6 18.05 18.08 7.00
C ARG A 6 19.06 19.01 7.69
N ALA A 7 18.66 20.26 7.96
CA ALA A 7 19.50 21.26 8.60
C ALA A 7 19.23 21.39 10.11
N GLN A 8 18.36 20.56 10.68
CA GLN A 8 18.16 20.50 12.13
C GLN A 8 19.31 19.72 12.78
N ASP A 9 19.66 20.09 14.02
CA ASP A 9 20.69 19.42 14.82
C ASP A 9 20.04 18.89 16.12
N PRO A 10 19.93 17.55 16.30
CA PRO A 10 20.29 16.52 15.33
C PRO A 10 19.27 16.47 14.16
N PRO A 11 19.70 16.04 12.96
CA PRO A 11 18.80 15.91 11.82
C PRO A 11 17.73 14.87 12.18
N CYS A 12 16.45 15.21 12.07
CA CYS A 12 15.38 14.24 12.30
C CYS A 12 15.59 13.06 11.33
N PRO A 13 15.93 11.85 11.82
CA PRO A 13 16.17 10.74 10.94
C PRO A 13 14.83 10.32 10.35
N TRP A 14 14.65 10.57 9.05
CA TRP A 14 13.51 10.00 8.35
C TRP A 14 13.68 8.49 8.26
N ASN A 15 12.68 7.77 8.73
CA ASN A 15 12.56 6.31 8.69
C ASN A 15 11.36 5.90 7.83
N GLU A 16 11.11 4.59 7.73
CA GLU A 16 10.02 4.00 6.96
C GLU A 16 8.65 4.59 7.35
N GLU A 17 8.46 4.89 8.64
CA GLU A 17 7.22 5.50 9.14
C GLU A 17 6.95 6.87 8.46
N THR A 18 7.98 7.61 8.06
CA THR A 18 7.81 8.88 7.35
C THR A 18 7.10 8.65 5.99
N CYS A 19 7.52 7.62 5.25
CA CYS A 19 6.86 7.21 4.01
C CYS A 19 5.47 6.63 4.29
N ASP A 20 5.30 5.83 5.34
CA ASP A 20 4.01 5.24 5.72
C ASP A 20 2.94 6.29 5.99
N ARG A 21 3.28 7.35 6.74
CA ARG A 21 2.34 8.44 7.04
C ARG A 21 1.96 9.22 5.79
N ALA A 22 2.94 9.50 4.92
CA ALA A 22 2.68 10.16 3.65
C ALA A 22 1.80 9.29 2.73
N ALA A 23 2.06 7.99 2.67
CA ALA A 23 1.27 7.03 1.91
C ALA A 23 -0.16 6.87 2.46
N GLN A 24 -0.33 6.80 3.78
CA GLN A 24 -1.63 6.75 4.45
C GLN A 24 -2.48 7.99 4.12
N GLY A 25 -1.85 9.16 4.06
CA GLY A 25 -2.49 10.44 3.72
C GLY A 25 -2.68 10.69 2.22
N GLY A 26 -2.17 9.83 1.35
CA GLY A 26 -2.25 10.04 -0.11
C GLY A 26 -1.35 11.17 -0.61
N HIS A 27 -0.29 11.52 0.12
CA HIS A 27 0.56 12.67 -0.16
C HIS A 27 1.65 12.34 -1.19
N LEU A 28 1.24 12.11 -2.44
CA LEU A 28 2.14 11.72 -3.53
C LEU A 28 3.32 12.68 -3.73
N ASP A 29 3.10 13.99 -3.66
CA ASP A 29 4.17 14.98 -3.85
C ASP A 29 5.20 14.93 -2.71
N VAL A 30 4.77 14.60 -1.49
CA VAL A 30 5.67 14.37 -0.36
C VAL A 30 6.51 13.11 -0.61
N LEU A 31 5.90 12.02 -1.08
CA LEU A 31 6.63 10.79 -1.42
C LEU A 31 7.64 11.01 -2.56
N LYS A 32 7.29 11.77 -3.60
CA LYS A 32 8.24 12.18 -4.66
C LYS A 32 9.42 12.98 -4.09
N PHE A 33 9.13 13.93 -3.21
CA PHE A 33 10.17 14.71 -2.54
C PHE A 33 11.07 13.84 -1.65
N LEU A 34 10.49 12.95 -0.85
CA LEU A 34 11.23 12.00 -0.01
C LEU A 34 12.06 11.03 -0.85
N ARG A 35 11.59 10.72 -2.07
CA ARG A 35 12.33 9.86 -2.99
C ARG A 35 13.49 10.55 -3.69
N SER A 36 13.42 11.84 -3.94
CA SER A 36 14.51 12.63 -4.55
C SER A 36 15.66 12.98 -3.60
N GLN A 37 15.70 12.43 -2.38
CA GLN A 37 16.73 12.72 -1.37
C GLN A 37 17.93 11.78 -1.51
N ASP A 38 19.08 12.20 -0.99
CA ASP A 38 20.31 11.38 -0.97
C ASP A 38 20.89 11.30 0.46
N PRO A 39 20.82 10.16 1.17
CA PRO A 39 20.16 8.94 0.72
C PRO A 39 18.63 9.11 0.69
N PRO A 40 17.93 8.31 -0.12
CA PRO A 40 16.48 8.28 -0.16
C PRO A 40 15.88 7.86 1.20
N CYS A 41 14.74 8.45 1.60
CA CYS A 41 13.98 7.98 2.77
C CYS A 41 13.61 6.49 2.62
N PRO A 42 13.92 5.62 3.58
CA PRO A 42 13.56 4.21 3.44
C PRO A 42 12.03 4.02 3.39
N TRP A 43 11.61 2.92 2.80
CA TRP A 43 10.23 2.46 2.76
C TRP A 43 10.20 0.94 2.84
N ASP A 44 9.04 0.38 3.18
CA ASP A 44 8.82 -1.06 3.20
C ASP A 44 7.40 -1.41 2.69
N TRP A 45 6.99 -2.67 2.88
CA TRP A 45 5.69 -3.16 2.43
C TRP A 45 4.50 -2.50 3.14
N MET A 46 4.74 -1.89 4.29
CA MET A 46 3.72 -1.16 5.06
C MET A 46 3.33 0.13 4.34
N THR A 47 4.28 0.78 3.65
CA THR A 47 4.01 1.98 2.85
C THR A 47 2.96 1.71 1.78
N CYS A 48 3.10 0.62 1.02
CA CYS A 48 2.07 0.16 0.07
C CYS A 48 0.76 -0.19 0.77
N SER A 49 0.81 -0.87 1.92
CA SER A 49 -0.40 -1.30 2.65
C SER A 49 -1.21 -0.14 3.18
N TRP A 50 -0.57 0.95 3.62
CA TRP A 50 -1.25 2.17 4.05
C TRP A 50 -1.86 2.95 2.90
N ALA A 51 -1.15 3.09 1.77
CA ALA A 51 -1.72 3.66 0.55
C ALA A 51 -2.94 2.87 0.08
N ALA A 52 -2.84 1.54 0.11
CA ALA A 52 -3.90 0.63 -0.28
C ALA A 52 -5.14 0.75 0.62
N ARG A 53 -4.96 0.85 1.95
CA ARG A 53 -6.07 1.10 2.89
C ARG A 53 -6.80 2.41 2.60
N GLY A 54 -6.06 3.45 2.25
CA GLY A 54 -6.60 4.78 1.96
C GLY A 54 -7.23 4.93 0.58
N GLY A 55 -7.06 3.96 -0.33
CA GLY A 55 -7.55 4.06 -1.70
C GLY A 55 -6.67 4.87 -2.63
N HIS A 56 -5.44 5.18 -2.22
CA HIS A 56 -4.53 6.10 -2.92
C HIS A 56 -3.81 5.40 -4.08
N LEU A 57 -4.57 5.13 -5.15
CA LEU A 57 -4.09 4.38 -6.31
C LEU A 57 -2.94 5.08 -7.06
N ASP A 58 -2.96 6.41 -7.11
CA ASP A 58 -1.88 7.22 -7.67
C ASP A 58 -0.56 7.06 -6.91
N VAL A 59 -0.62 7.00 -5.58
CA VAL A 59 0.52 6.66 -4.72
C VAL A 59 1.02 5.25 -5.02
N LEU A 60 0.14 4.24 -5.09
CA LEU A 60 0.54 2.87 -5.41
C LEU A 60 1.21 2.75 -6.78
N LYS A 61 0.68 3.43 -7.80
CA LYS A 61 1.29 3.48 -9.13
C LYS A 61 2.68 4.11 -9.10
N PHE A 62 2.85 5.20 -8.37
CA PHE A 62 4.16 5.82 -8.18
C PHE A 62 5.13 4.89 -7.44
N LEU A 63 4.71 4.28 -6.33
CA LEU A 63 5.55 3.35 -5.56
C LEU A 63 5.98 2.14 -6.40
N ARG A 64 5.11 1.67 -7.29
CA ARG A 64 5.40 0.56 -8.21
C ARG A 64 6.31 0.96 -9.37
N SER A 65 6.37 2.23 -9.76
CA SER A 65 7.21 2.72 -10.85
C SER A 65 8.67 2.98 -10.46
N GLN A 66 9.07 2.69 -9.22
CA GLN A 66 10.42 2.96 -8.70
C GLN A 66 11.37 1.80 -9.01
N ASP A 67 12.68 2.07 -8.94
CA ASP A 67 13.73 1.07 -9.12
C ASP A 67 14.72 1.08 -7.94
N PRO A 68 14.70 0.07 -7.04
CA PRO A 68 13.73 -1.02 -6.99
C PRO A 68 12.31 -0.52 -6.59
N PRO A 69 11.24 -1.23 -7.01
CA PRO A 69 9.89 -0.87 -6.61
C PRO A 69 9.71 -1.01 -5.10
N CYS A 70 8.82 -0.20 -4.51
CA CYS A 70 8.42 -0.42 -3.13
C CYS A 70 7.83 -1.83 -2.99
N PRO A 71 8.29 -2.64 -2.03
CA PRO A 71 7.75 -3.98 -1.85
C PRO A 71 6.27 -3.89 -1.47
N TRP A 72 5.51 -4.93 -1.81
CA TRP A 72 4.16 -5.17 -1.32
C TRP A 72 4.06 -6.57 -0.72
N SER A 73 2.99 -6.84 0.01
CA SER A 73 2.72 -8.15 0.62
C SER A 73 1.23 -8.47 0.54
N SER A 74 0.81 -9.65 1.04
CA SER A 74 -0.62 -9.97 1.16
C SER A 74 -1.35 -8.94 2.04
N GLY A 75 -0.63 -8.30 2.97
CA GLY A 75 -1.10 -7.17 3.76
C GLY A 75 -1.59 -6.00 2.91
N THR A 76 -1.03 -5.77 1.72
CA THR A 76 -1.46 -4.70 0.82
C THR A 76 -2.88 -4.94 0.30
N CYS A 77 -3.18 -6.15 -0.18
CA CYS A 77 -4.54 -6.56 -0.55
C CYS A 77 -5.48 -6.57 0.67
N ALA A 78 -5.02 -7.11 1.80
CA ALA A 78 -5.82 -7.19 3.02
C ALA A 78 -6.24 -5.80 3.53
N PHE A 79 -5.34 -4.82 3.44
CA PHE A 79 -5.62 -3.44 3.86
C PHE A 79 -6.50 -2.69 2.85
N ALA A 80 -6.33 -2.92 1.54
CA ALA A 80 -7.28 -2.44 0.53
C ALA A 80 -8.69 -2.97 0.80
N ALA A 81 -8.81 -4.26 1.12
CA ALA A 81 -10.07 -4.88 1.47
C ALA A 81 -10.69 -4.30 2.74
N LYS A 82 -9.87 -4.09 3.79
CA LYS A 82 -10.30 -3.40 5.02
C LYS A 82 -10.84 -1.99 4.78
N GLY A 83 -10.22 -1.28 3.83
CA GLY A 83 -10.63 0.06 3.41
C GLY A 83 -11.79 0.11 2.43
N GLY A 84 -12.27 -1.03 1.93
CA GLY A 84 -13.33 -1.09 0.91
C GLY A 84 -12.88 -0.67 -0.49
N GLN A 85 -11.58 -0.68 -0.77
CA GLN A 85 -10.97 -0.08 -1.95
C GLN A 85 -10.97 -1.04 -3.15
N LEU A 86 -12.14 -1.26 -3.75
CA LEU A 86 -12.32 -2.20 -4.86
C LEU A 86 -11.43 -1.88 -6.07
N GLU A 87 -11.32 -0.62 -6.47
CA GLU A 87 -10.51 -0.22 -7.63
C GLU A 87 -9.00 -0.44 -7.39
N VAL A 88 -8.55 -0.26 -6.15
CA VAL A 88 -7.18 -0.61 -5.76
C VAL A 88 -6.96 -2.13 -5.87
N LEU A 89 -7.89 -2.95 -5.37
CA LEU A 89 -7.76 -4.41 -5.47
C LEU A 89 -7.73 -4.90 -6.92
N LYS A 90 -8.58 -4.36 -7.79
CA LYS A 90 -8.55 -4.68 -9.22
C LYS A 90 -7.19 -4.35 -9.82
N TRP A 91 -6.67 -3.16 -9.56
CA TRP A 91 -5.37 -2.75 -10.07
C TRP A 91 -4.23 -3.62 -9.53
N LEU A 92 -4.24 -3.96 -8.23
CA LEU A 92 -3.24 -4.84 -7.60
C LEU A 92 -3.22 -6.24 -8.23
N LYS A 93 -4.38 -6.75 -8.65
CA LYS A 93 -4.50 -8.05 -9.33
C LYS A 93 -4.13 -8.04 -10.80
N ASP A 94 -4.16 -6.87 -11.43
CA ASP A 94 -3.75 -6.67 -12.83
C ASP A 94 -2.22 -6.51 -13.00
N GLN A 95 -1.45 -6.47 -11.90
CA GLN A 95 0.01 -6.35 -11.95
C GLN A 95 0.69 -7.67 -12.35
N ASP A 96 1.93 -7.56 -12.85
CA ASP A 96 2.80 -8.71 -13.14
C ASP A 96 4.14 -8.61 -12.35
N PRO A 97 4.40 -9.52 -11.40
CA PRO A 97 3.46 -10.50 -10.84
C PRO A 97 2.32 -9.81 -10.06
N PRO A 98 1.14 -10.45 -9.92
CA PRO A 98 0.02 -9.87 -9.18
C PRO A 98 0.36 -9.75 -7.70
N CYS A 99 -0.19 -8.74 -7.02
CA CYS A 99 -0.06 -8.65 -5.57
C CYS A 99 -0.69 -9.91 -4.93
N PRO A 100 0.03 -10.59 -4.01
CA PRO A 100 -0.54 -11.72 -3.30
C PRO A 100 -1.71 -11.26 -2.43
N TRP A 101 -2.62 -12.19 -2.15
CA TRP A 101 -3.63 -12.07 -1.11
C TRP A 101 -3.64 -13.35 -0.28
N ASP A 102 -4.27 -13.30 0.88
CA ASP A 102 -4.46 -14.43 1.80
C ASP A 102 -5.84 -14.31 2.47
N GLU A 103 -6.11 -15.16 3.47
CA GLU A 103 -7.39 -15.22 4.16
C GLU A 103 -7.78 -13.90 4.85
N HIS A 104 -6.79 -13.06 5.19
CA HIS A 104 -7.05 -11.77 5.79
C HIS A 104 -7.74 -10.80 4.83
N THR A 105 -7.60 -11.01 3.52
CA THR A 105 -8.29 -10.17 2.51
C THR A 105 -9.80 -10.37 2.57
N CYS A 106 -10.27 -11.62 2.63
CA CYS A 106 -11.70 -11.93 2.76
C CYS A 106 -12.22 -11.55 4.15
N PHE A 107 -11.45 -11.86 5.20
CA PHE A 107 -11.78 -11.51 6.58
C PHE A 107 -12.00 -10.00 6.74
N TYR A 108 -11.08 -9.16 6.27
CA TYR A 108 -11.21 -7.71 6.45
C TYR A 108 -12.26 -7.07 5.53
N ALA A 109 -12.52 -7.63 4.34
CA ALA A 109 -13.67 -7.20 3.53
C ALA A 109 -14.98 -7.42 4.29
N ALA A 110 -15.13 -8.57 4.96
CA ALA A 110 -16.30 -8.88 5.77
C ALA A 110 -16.38 -8.04 7.06
N GLU A 111 -15.26 -7.90 7.79
CA GLU A 111 -15.15 -7.05 8.99
C GLU A 111 -15.58 -5.60 8.69
N GLY A 112 -15.16 -5.06 7.54
CA GLY A 112 -15.51 -3.70 7.10
C GLY A 112 -16.90 -3.55 6.49
N GLY A 113 -17.66 -4.63 6.29
CA GLY A 113 -18.97 -4.60 5.63
C GLY A 113 -18.92 -4.31 4.13
N HIS A 114 -17.77 -4.51 3.48
CA HIS A 114 -17.51 -4.13 2.09
C HIS A 114 -17.98 -5.22 1.12
N LEU A 115 -19.30 -5.34 0.95
CA LEU A 115 -19.94 -6.41 0.16
C LEU A 115 -19.39 -6.55 -1.27
N GLU A 116 -19.18 -5.43 -1.98
CA GLU A 116 -18.71 -5.47 -3.37
C GLU A 116 -17.25 -5.92 -3.47
N VAL A 117 -16.42 -5.58 -2.47
CA VAL A 117 -15.07 -6.14 -2.37
C VAL A 117 -15.14 -7.64 -2.13
N LEU A 118 -15.98 -8.10 -1.20
CA LEU A 118 -16.10 -9.52 -0.89
C LEU A 118 -16.58 -10.33 -2.10
N LYS A 119 -17.58 -9.84 -2.84
CA LYS A 119 -18.04 -10.44 -4.10
C LYS A 119 -16.91 -10.51 -5.12
N PHE A 120 -16.14 -9.43 -5.27
CA PHE A 120 -15.00 -9.40 -6.18
C PHE A 120 -13.97 -10.46 -5.82
N VAL A 121 -13.44 -10.46 -4.59
CA VAL A 121 -12.35 -11.39 -4.21
C VAL A 121 -12.79 -12.86 -4.18
N ARG A 122 -14.09 -13.14 -4.00
CA ARG A 122 -14.67 -14.49 -4.09
C ARG A 122 -15.02 -14.93 -5.51
N GLY A 123 -15.11 -14.00 -6.46
CA GLY A 123 -15.35 -14.29 -7.88
C GLY A 123 -14.08 -14.45 -8.72
N GLN A 124 -12.90 -14.43 -8.09
CA GLN A 124 -11.59 -14.57 -8.75
C GLN A 124 -11.21 -16.05 -8.88
N ASP A 125 -10.26 -16.36 -9.76
CA ASP A 125 -9.72 -17.71 -9.95
C ASP A 125 -8.17 -17.69 -9.80
N PRO A 126 -7.59 -18.26 -8.73
CA PRO A 126 -8.29 -18.83 -7.58
C PRO A 126 -8.96 -17.74 -6.71
N PRO A 127 -10.06 -18.07 -6.01
CA PRO A 127 -10.71 -17.13 -5.11
C PRO A 127 -9.83 -16.84 -3.89
N CYS A 128 -10.05 -15.70 -3.24
CA CYS A 128 -9.43 -15.43 -1.94
C CYS A 128 -9.89 -16.50 -0.91
N PRO A 129 -8.95 -17.12 -0.17
CA PRO A 129 -9.27 -18.19 0.77
C PRO A 129 -9.99 -17.65 2.01
N TRP A 130 -10.75 -18.50 2.69
CA TRP A 130 -11.30 -18.23 4.02
C TRP A 130 -10.36 -18.64 5.14
N SER A 131 -9.40 -19.53 4.86
CA SER A 131 -8.45 -20.05 5.83
C SER A 131 -7.12 -20.43 5.17
N ARG A 132 -6.04 -20.57 5.97
CA ARG A 132 -4.70 -20.97 5.50
C ARG A 132 -4.61 -22.36 4.86
N SER A 133 -5.69 -23.13 4.91
CA SER A 133 -5.74 -24.54 4.50
C SER A 133 -6.53 -24.79 3.21
N GLU A 134 -6.97 -23.74 2.52
CA GLU A 134 -7.64 -23.83 1.21
C GLU A 134 -6.68 -23.59 0.04
#